data_AF-A0A209BWJ7-F1
#
_entry.id   AF-A0A209BWJ7-F1
#
_cell.length_a   1.000
_cell.length_b   1.000
_cell.length_c   1.000
_cell.angle_alpha   90.00
_cell.angle_beta   90.00
_cell.angle_gamma   90.00
#
_symmetry.space_group_name_H-M   'P 1'
#
loop_
_entity.id
_entity.type
_entity.pdbx_description
1 polymer ?
#
loop_
_entity_poly.entity_id
_entity_poly.type
_entity_poly.pdbx_seq_one_letter_code
_entity_poly.pdbx_strand_id
1 'polypeptide(L)'
;MTTTVNDLLRTYPADLGDVDRDAMARCIEECLRCAQACTACADACLSESTVADLTKCIRTDMDCADVCNATAAVLSRHTGYDANVTRAVLQACVTVCRACGDECARHADMHEHCRVCAEACRSCEQACDDLLAGLG
;
A
#
# COMPACT_ATOMS: atom_id res chain seq x y z
N MET A 1 -18.90 4.36 2.95
CA MET A 1 -18.93 3.68 4.27
C MET A 1 -17.92 4.38 5.15
N THR A 2 -18.29 4.72 6.39
CA THR A 2 -17.31 5.20 7.39
C THR A 2 -16.42 4.02 7.81
N THR A 3 -15.12 4.25 7.84
CA THR A 3 -14.11 3.27 8.28
C THR A 3 -13.49 3.72 9.60
N THR A 4 -12.86 2.79 10.32
CA THR A 4 -12.12 3.12 11.55
C THR A 4 -11.05 4.19 11.31
N VAL A 5 -10.40 4.18 10.13
CA VAL A 5 -9.39 5.18 9.75
C VAL A 5 -10.02 6.57 9.69
N ASN A 6 -11.15 6.71 8.99
CA ASN A 6 -11.88 7.98 8.90
C ASN A 6 -12.36 8.46 10.28
N ASP A 7 -12.89 7.56 11.10
CA ASP A 7 -13.37 7.91 12.44
C ASP A 7 -12.21 8.43 13.31
N LEU A 8 -11.05 7.77 13.29
CA LEU A 8 -9.87 8.20 14.04
C LEU A 8 -9.33 9.56 13.55
N LEU A 9 -9.23 9.77 12.23
CA LEU A 9 -8.82 11.04 11.63
C LEU A 9 -9.74 12.20 12.02
N ARG A 10 -11.04 11.96 12.09
CA ARG A 10 -12.03 12.96 12.53
C ARG A 10 -11.89 13.30 14.01
N THR A 11 -11.56 12.32 14.85
CA THR A 11 -11.42 12.52 16.30
C THR A 11 -10.05 13.01 16.75
N TYR A 12 -9.09 13.20 15.83
CA TYR A 12 -7.78 13.73 16.17
C TYR A 12 -7.91 15.13 16.81
N PRO A 13 -7.28 15.40 17.98
CA PRO A 13 -7.61 16.55 18.82
C PRO A 13 -7.01 17.89 18.36
N ALA A 14 -6.24 17.92 17.27
CA ALA A 14 -5.59 19.12 16.76
C ALA A 14 -5.84 19.30 15.25
N ASP A 15 -5.48 20.45 14.72
CA ASP A 15 -5.57 20.72 13.29
C ASP A 15 -4.48 19.93 12.52
N LEU A 16 -4.85 19.39 11.36
CA LEU A 16 -3.97 18.64 10.46
C LEU A 16 -3.38 19.52 9.35
N GLY A 17 -3.71 20.82 9.35
CA GLY A 17 -3.36 21.75 8.27
C GLY A 17 -4.14 21.44 7.00
N ASP A 18 -3.60 21.87 5.85
CA ASP A 18 -4.25 21.80 4.54
C ASP A 18 -4.17 20.42 3.87
N VAL A 19 -4.07 19.34 4.66
CA VAL A 19 -4.00 17.97 4.12
C VAL A 19 -5.40 17.45 3.80
N ASP A 20 -5.58 16.90 2.61
CA ASP A 20 -6.80 16.19 2.22
C ASP A 20 -6.99 14.92 3.07
N ARG A 21 -7.90 15.01 4.04
CA ARG A 21 -8.21 13.94 4.99
C ARG A 21 -8.81 12.71 4.31
N ASP A 22 -9.58 12.89 3.25
CA ASP A 22 -10.22 11.78 2.54
C ASP A 22 -9.18 11.03 1.69
N ALA A 23 -8.26 11.76 1.04
CA ALA A 23 -7.12 11.17 0.36
C ALA A 23 -6.19 10.43 1.32
N MET A 24 -5.93 11.00 2.51
CA MET A 24 -5.13 10.35 3.55
C MET A 24 -5.79 9.07 4.07
N ALA A 25 -7.09 9.11 4.38
CA ALA A 25 -7.83 7.94 4.83
C ALA A 25 -7.81 6.82 3.79
N ARG A 26 -8.09 7.17 2.52
CA ARG A 26 -8.02 6.24 1.39
C ARG A 26 -6.63 5.63 1.27
N CYS A 27 -5.58 6.43 1.32
CA CYS A 27 -4.20 5.93 1.21
C CYS A 27 -3.85 4.93 2.33
N ILE A 28 -4.25 5.21 3.58
CA ILE A 28 -4.02 4.30 4.72
C ILE A 28 -4.77 2.97 4.49
N GLU A 29 -6.04 3.02 4.09
CA GLU A 29 -6.85 1.83 3.84
C GLU A 29 -6.29 0.98 2.70
N GLU A 30 -5.87 1.64 1.61
CA GLU A 30 -5.26 1.00 0.45
C GLU A 30 -3.93 0.35 0.81
N CYS A 31 -3.09 1.00 1.62
CA CYS A 31 -1.86 0.40 2.15
C CYS A 31 -2.16 -0.87 2.97
N LEU A 32 -3.12 -0.82 3.89
CA LEU A 32 -3.46 -1.97 4.73
C LEU A 32 -4.04 -3.14 3.90
N ARG A 33 -4.90 -2.83 2.93
CA ARG A 33 -5.46 -3.81 2.01
C ARG A 33 -4.38 -4.43 1.13
N CYS A 34 -3.49 -3.61 0.56
CA CYS A 34 -2.39 -4.06 -0.27
C CYS A 34 -1.40 -4.92 0.52
N ALA A 35 -1.06 -4.53 1.75
CA ALA A 35 -0.18 -5.31 2.60
C ALA A 35 -0.72 -6.71 2.88
N GLN A 36 -2.02 -6.82 3.16
CA GLN A 36 -2.67 -8.13 3.28
C GLN A 36 -2.58 -8.89 1.96
N ALA A 37 -3.00 -8.28 0.84
CA ALA A 37 -3.06 -8.95 -0.45
C ALA A 37 -1.69 -9.51 -0.87
N CYS A 38 -0.63 -8.71 -0.70
CA CYS A 38 0.74 -9.13 -0.95
C CYS A 38 1.18 -10.27 -0.02
N THR A 39 0.86 -10.20 1.28
CA THR A 39 1.17 -11.28 2.23
C THR A 39 0.49 -12.59 1.81
N ALA A 40 -0.79 -12.53 1.39
CA ALA A 40 -1.53 -13.68 0.92
C ALA A 40 -1.02 -14.21 -0.43
N CYS A 41 -0.63 -13.33 -1.34
CA CYS A 41 -0.06 -13.68 -2.64
C CYS A 41 1.30 -14.38 -2.48
N ALA A 42 2.15 -13.90 -1.59
CA ALA A 42 3.42 -14.55 -1.27
C ALA A 42 3.22 -15.98 -0.75
N ASP A 43 2.30 -16.19 0.19
CA ASP A 43 1.97 -17.52 0.73
C ASP A 43 1.34 -18.44 -0.32
N ALA A 44 0.46 -17.91 -1.17
CA ALA A 44 -0.13 -18.64 -2.28
C ALA A 44 0.93 -19.08 -3.28
N CYS A 45 1.82 -18.17 -3.71
CA CYS A 45 2.95 -18.47 -4.59
C CYS A 45 3.91 -19.51 -3.98
N LEU A 46 4.16 -19.46 -2.67
CA LEU A 46 4.95 -20.47 -1.95
C LEU A 46 4.31 -21.86 -1.99
N SER A 47 3.00 -21.93 -2.10
CA SER A 47 2.21 -23.16 -2.14
C SER A 47 2.02 -23.72 -3.56
N GLU A 48 2.44 -22.99 -4.60
CA GLU A 48 2.34 -23.44 -5.99
C GLU A 48 3.40 -24.49 -6.34
N SER A 49 3.03 -25.44 -7.18
CA SER A 49 3.98 -26.45 -7.69
C SER A 49 5.13 -25.86 -8.52
N THR A 50 4.95 -24.64 -9.04
CA THR A 50 5.89 -23.86 -9.85
C THR A 50 6.63 -22.78 -9.05
N VAL A 51 6.72 -22.93 -7.71
CA VAL A 51 7.34 -21.93 -6.81
C VAL A 51 8.72 -21.40 -7.26
N ALA A 52 9.52 -22.23 -7.95
CA ALA A 52 10.82 -21.83 -8.48
C ALA A 52 10.73 -20.63 -9.45
N ASP A 53 9.66 -20.56 -10.24
CA ASP A 53 9.41 -19.50 -11.22
C ASP A 53 8.77 -18.25 -10.56
N LEU A 54 8.30 -18.37 -9.32
CA LEU A 54 7.58 -17.32 -8.57
C LEU A 54 8.45 -16.63 -7.52
N THR A 55 9.72 -17.03 -7.37
CA THR A 55 10.62 -16.50 -6.31
C THR A 55 10.73 -14.98 -6.31
N LYS A 56 10.72 -14.33 -7.49
CA LYS A 56 10.72 -12.87 -7.60
C LYS A 56 9.38 -12.25 -7.19
N CYS A 57 8.25 -12.88 -7.55
CA CYS A 57 6.92 -12.45 -7.12
C CYS A 57 6.85 -12.48 -5.58
N ILE A 58 7.17 -13.62 -4.98
CA ILE A 58 7.19 -13.82 -3.53
C ILE A 58 8.04 -12.77 -2.82
N ARG A 59 9.26 -12.51 -3.32
CA ARG A 59 10.12 -11.48 -2.75
C ARG A 59 9.48 -10.09 -2.83
N THR A 60 8.96 -9.73 -4.00
CA THR A 60 8.42 -8.38 -4.23
C THR A 60 7.12 -8.18 -3.44
N ASP A 61 6.31 -9.22 -3.29
CA ASP A 61 5.14 -9.25 -2.41
C ASP A 61 5.52 -8.97 -0.95
N MET A 62 6.55 -9.64 -0.43
CA MET A 62 7.04 -9.40 0.95
C MET A 62 7.56 -7.97 1.13
N ASP A 63 8.38 -7.48 0.19
CA ASP A 63 8.89 -6.10 0.20
C ASP A 63 7.73 -5.09 0.18
N CYS A 64 6.71 -5.33 -0.66
CA CYS A 64 5.52 -4.48 -0.77
C CYS A 64 4.69 -4.49 0.52
N ALA A 65 4.48 -5.65 1.13
CA ALA A 65 3.73 -5.78 2.37
C ALA A 65 4.37 -5.00 3.52
N ASP A 66 5.70 -5.11 3.69
CA ASP A 66 6.43 -4.41 4.75
C ASP A 66 6.38 -2.89 4.58
N VAL A 67 6.61 -2.41 3.36
CA VAL A 67 6.57 -0.97 3.06
C VAL A 67 5.16 -0.40 3.18
N CYS A 68 4.13 -1.12 2.72
CA CYS A 68 2.73 -0.71 2.88
C CYS A 68 2.34 -0.60 4.36
N ASN A 69 2.72 -1.58 5.18
CA ASN A 69 2.49 -1.53 6.63
C ASN A 69 3.21 -0.34 7.28
N ALA A 70 4.48 -0.11 6.93
CA ALA A 70 5.23 1.04 7.42
C ALA A 70 4.58 2.37 7.01
N THR A 71 4.12 2.46 5.75
CA THR A 71 3.46 3.65 5.20
C THR A 71 2.16 3.95 5.92
N ALA A 72 1.28 2.95 6.08
CA ALA A 72 0.04 3.10 6.86
C ALA A 72 0.32 3.59 8.29
N ALA A 73 1.33 3.03 8.95
CA ALA A 73 1.71 3.42 10.30
C ALA A 73 2.26 4.85 10.40
N VAL A 74 3.01 5.32 9.40
CA VAL A 74 3.52 6.69 9.32
C VAL A 74 2.38 7.68 9.05
N LEU A 75 1.51 7.40 8.06
CA LEU A 75 0.38 8.25 7.71
C LEU A 75 -0.65 8.40 8.85
N SER A 76 -0.74 7.39 9.72
CA SER A 76 -1.64 7.42 10.89
C SER A 76 -1.13 8.29 12.06
N ARG A 77 0.04 8.94 11.95
CA ARG A 77 0.63 9.77 13.01
C ARG A 77 0.71 11.23 12.57
N HIS A 78 0.02 12.11 13.30
CA HIS A 78 -0.05 13.53 12.97
C HIS A 78 0.72 14.43 13.95
N THR A 79 1.04 13.91 15.15
CA THR A 79 1.79 14.65 16.17
C THR A 79 3.21 14.91 15.70
N GLY A 80 3.63 16.18 15.64
CA GLY A 80 4.97 16.55 15.17
C GLY A 80 5.19 16.25 13.70
N TYR A 81 4.13 16.39 12.88
CA TYR A 81 4.15 16.10 11.45
C TYR A 81 5.36 16.71 10.73
N ASP A 82 6.07 15.87 9.98
CA ASP A 82 7.17 16.26 9.08
C ASP A 82 6.82 15.82 7.66
N ALA A 83 6.48 16.80 6.82
CA ALA A 83 6.11 16.57 5.43
C ALA A 83 7.21 15.89 4.61
N ASN A 84 8.49 16.13 4.91
CA ASN A 84 9.59 15.52 4.16
C ASN A 84 9.66 14.02 4.43
N VAL A 85 9.46 13.61 5.68
CA VAL A 85 9.41 12.19 6.05
C VAL A 85 8.21 11.51 5.39
N THR A 86 7.02 12.13 5.46
CA THR A 86 5.81 11.56 4.84
C THR A 86 5.96 11.41 3.32
N ARG A 87 6.49 12.43 2.62
CA ARG A 87 6.74 12.36 1.18
C ARG A 87 7.73 11.24 0.82
N ALA A 88 8.81 11.10 1.57
CA ALA A 88 9.82 10.06 1.33
C ALA A 88 9.23 8.65 1.47
N VAL A 89 8.42 8.43 2.50
CA VAL A 89 7.76 7.13 2.74
C VAL A 89 6.72 6.84 1.67
N LEU A 90 5.89 7.81 1.29
CA LEU A 90 4.94 7.66 0.19
C LEU A 90 5.64 7.31 -1.13
N GLN A 91 6.73 7.99 -1.46
CA GLN A 91 7.49 7.71 -2.69
C GLN A 91 8.06 6.29 -2.71
N ALA A 92 8.53 5.80 -1.57
CA ALA A 92 8.96 4.41 -1.42
C ALA A 92 7.79 3.43 -1.64
N CYS A 93 6.62 3.74 -1.07
CA CYS A 93 5.40 2.93 -1.22
C CYS A 93 4.93 2.87 -2.68
N VAL A 94 4.90 4.00 -3.39
CA VAL A 94 4.59 4.06 -4.84
C VAL A 94 5.56 3.16 -5.62
N THR A 95 6.85 3.28 -5.33
CA THR A 95 7.90 2.53 -6.06
C THR A 95 7.71 1.03 -5.91
N VAL A 96 7.46 0.54 -4.69
CA VAL A 96 7.31 -0.90 -4.45
C VAL A 96 5.94 -1.41 -4.92
N CYS A 97 4.85 -0.66 -4.74
CA CYS A 97 3.54 -1.02 -5.27
C CYS A 97 3.59 -1.18 -6.79
N ARG A 98 4.30 -0.27 -7.48
CA ARG A 98 4.50 -0.36 -8.93
C ARG A 98 5.22 -1.65 -9.31
N ALA A 99 6.35 -1.92 -8.66
CA ALA A 99 7.19 -3.08 -8.94
C ALA A 99 6.47 -4.40 -8.63
N CYS A 100 5.71 -4.46 -7.54
CA CYS A 100 4.92 -5.62 -7.14
C CYS A 100 3.78 -5.85 -8.12
N GLY A 101 3.02 -4.80 -8.44
CA GLY A 101 1.95 -4.86 -9.44
C GLY A 101 2.45 -5.32 -10.81
N ASP A 102 3.63 -4.87 -11.24
CA ASP A 102 4.26 -5.32 -12.50
C ASP A 102 4.62 -6.80 -12.47
N GLU A 103 5.14 -7.29 -11.35
CA GLU A 103 5.54 -8.69 -11.21
C GLU A 103 4.33 -9.61 -11.08
N CYS A 104 3.36 -9.31 -10.21
CA CYS A 104 2.14 -10.09 -10.07
C CYS A 104 1.34 -10.15 -11.38
N ALA A 105 1.28 -9.05 -12.15
CA ALA A 105 0.59 -9.02 -13.44
C ALA A 105 1.17 -9.99 -14.48
N ARG A 106 2.47 -10.32 -14.41
CA ARG A 106 3.09 -11.34 -15.29
C ARG A 106 2.52 -12.74 -15.06
N HIS A 107 1.98 -12.98 -13.87
CA HIS A 107 1.49 -14.29 -13.43
C HIS A 107 -0.05 -14.35 -13.36
N ALA A 108 -0.74 -13.24 -13.62
CA ALA A 108 -2.18 -13.08 -13.42
C ALA A 108 -3.06 -14.00 -14.28
N ASP A 109 -2.60 -14.38 -15.49
CA ASP A 109 -3.33 -15.30 -16.36
C ASP A 109 -3.23 -16.76 -15.90
N MET A 110 -2.23 -17.08 -15.08
CA MET A 110 -1.96 -18.44 -14.57
C MET A 110 -2.46 -18.61 -13.14
N HIS A 111 -2.34 -17.55 -12.33
CA HIS A 111 -2.60 -17.55 -10.91
C HIS A 111 -3.54 -16.39 -10.54
N GLU A 112 -4.77 -16.73 -10.18
CA GLU A 112 -5.80 -15.75 -9.81
C GLU A 112 -5.40 -14.91 -8.59
N HIS A 113 -4.63 -15.48 -7.65
CA HIS A 113 -4.10 -14.74 -6.50
C HIS A 113 -3.14 -13.62 -6.92
N CYS A 114 -2.31 -13.84 -7.94
CA CYS A 114 -1.47 -12.81 -8.54
C CYS A 114 -2.30 -11.72 -9.25
N ARG A 115 -3.42 -12.06 -9.91
CA ARG A 115 -4.32 -11.06 -10.52
C ARG A 115 -4.91 -10.12 -9.46
N VAL A 116 -5.42 -10.68 -8.36
CA VAL A 116 -5.97 -9.92 -7.23
C VAL A 116 -4.89 -9.06 -6.57
N CYS A 117 -3.69 -9.59 -6.37
CA CYS A 117 -2.57 -8.84 -5.80
C CYS A 117 -2.16 -7.67 -6.69
N ALA A 118 -2.08 -7.87 -8.01
CA ALA A 118 -1.74 -6.82 -8.97
C ALA A 118 -2.73 -5.66 -8.92
N GLU A 119 -4.04 -5.94 -8.83
CA GLU A 119 -5.08 -4.91 -8.70
C GLU A 119 -4.97 -4.13 -7.39
N ALA A 120 -4.71 -4.82 -6.27
CA ALA A 120 -4.49 -4.18 -4.98
C ALA A 120 -3.25 -3.25 -5.02
N CYS A 121 -2.15 -3.72 -5.62
CA CYS A 121 -0.93 -2.92 -5.80
C CYS A 121 -1.18 -1.66 -6.63
N ARG A 122 -1.94 -1.75 -7.73
CA ARG A 122 -2.26 -0.58 -8.58
C ARG A 122 -3.15 0.42 -7.88
N SER A 123 -4.12 -0.05 -7.13
CA SER A 123 -5.00 0.82 -6.34
C SER A 123 -4.21 1.54 -5.24
N CYS A 124 -3.30 0.84 -4.57
CA CYS A 124 -2.43 1.45 -3.56
C CYS A 124 -1.39 2.41 -4.15
N GLU A 125 -0.79 2.08 -5.29
CA GLU A 125 0.08 2.98 -6.05
C GLU A 125 -0.62 4.31 -6.34
N GLN A 126 -1.84 4.25 -6.92
CA GLN A 126 -2.63 5.44 -7.24
C GLN A 126 -2.98 6.25 -5.99
N ALA A 127 -3.40 5.59 -4.91
CA ALA A 127 -3.77 6.30 -3.69
C ALA A 127 -2.58 7.01 -3.03
N CYS A 128 -1.39 6.40 -3.07
CA CYS A 128 -0.16 7.04 -2.62
C CYS A 128 0.24 8.24 -3.49
N ASP A 129 0.15 8.11 -4.82
CA ASP A 129 0.45 9.21 -5.76
C ASP A 129 -0.55 10.38 -5.60
N ASP A 130 -1.85 10.08 -5.46
CA ASP A 130 -2.89 11.09 -5.22
C ASP A 130 -2.60 11.90 -3.95
N LEU A 131 -2.28 11.21 -2.85
CA LEU A 131 -1.94 11.88 -1.59
C LEU A 131 -0.66 12.69 -1.73
N LEU A 132 0.38 12.13 -2.37
CA LEU A 132 1.65 12.80 -2.58
C LEU A 132 1.49 14.11 -3.37
N ALA A 133 0.63 14.12 -4.39
CA ALA A 133 0.31 15.31 -5.17
C ALA A 133 -0.44 16.39 -4.37
N GLY A 134 -1.23 15.99 -3.36
CA GLY A 134 -1.93 16.89 -2.44
C GLY A 134 -1.07 17.44 -1.31
N LEU A 135 0.08 16.82 -1.02
CA LEU A 135 1.06 17.29 -0.03
C LEU A 135 1.97 18.35 -0.67
N GLY A 136 1.43 19.56 -0.92
CA GLY A 136 2.16 20.75 -1.39
C GLY A 136 2.85 21.51 -0.27
#